data_AF-A0A1I5KNZ2-F1
#
_entry.id   AF-A0A1I5KNZ2-F1
#
_cell.length_a   1.000
_cell.length_b   1.000
_cell.length_c   1.000
_cell.angle_alpha   90.00
_cell.angle_beta   90.00
_cell.angle_gamma   90.00
#
_symmetry.space_group_name_H-M   'P 1'
#
loop_
_entity.id
_entity.type
_entity.pdbx_description
1 polymer ?
#
loop_
_entity_poly.entity_id
_entity_poly.type
_entity_poly.pdbx_seq_one_letter_code
_entity_poly.pdbx_strand_id
1 'polypeptide(L)'
;MTAEREPGTGRRPARRPPADYGRATIRHVLTAGAWQGWDDMLQWLRTNGPNDPEINPDELRGLRQDAERAQRVGEEFTSDPDGFAAALQRARRRT
;
A
#
# COMPACT_ATOMS: atom_id res chain seq x y z
N MET A 1 -11.46 -39.84 -35.24
CA MET A 1 -10.34 -38.91 -34.99
C MET A 1 -10.67 -38.15 -33.72
N THR A 2 -10.06 -38.57 -32.62
CA THR A 2 -10.25 -38.05 -31.27
C THR A 2 -9.42 -36.77 -31.12
N ALA A 3 -10.05 -35.66 -30.74
CA ALA A 3 -9.33 -34.44 -30.36
C ALA A 3 -9.55 -34.20 -28.87
N GLU A 4 -8.76 -34.92 -28.07
CA GLU A 4 -8.47 -34.55 -26.69
C GLU A 4 -7.47 -33.38 -26.71
N ARG A 5 -7.89 -32.19 -26.26
CA ARG A 5 -7.02 -31.14 -25.73
C ARG A 5 -7.78 -30.30 -24.69
N GLU A 6 -7.81 -30.78 -23.46
CA GLU A 6 -7.80 -29.92 -22.26
C GLU A 6 -6.33 -29.74 -21.81
N PRO A 7 -5.91 -28.77 -20.96
CA PRO A 7 -6.72 -27.99 -20.01
C PRO A 7 -6.31 -26.50 -19.80
N GLY A 8 -7.18 -25.75 -19.12
CA GLY A 8 -6.74 -24.78 -18.11
C GLY A 8 -6.22 -23.41 -18.58
N THR A 9 -7.12 -22.54 -19.07
CA THR A 9 -6.94 -21.09 -18.86
C THR A 9 -7.77 -20.62 -17.67
N GLY A 10 -7.81 -21.44 -16.61
CA GLY A 10 -8.02 -20.92 -15.28
C GLY A 10 -6.77 -20.16 -14.85
N ARG A 11 -6.49 -19.01 -15.48
CA ARG A 11 -5.71 -17.99 -14.77
C ARG A 11 -6.60 -17.60 -13.60
N ARG A 12 -6.48 -18.34 -12.49
CA ARG A 12 -6.65 -17.77 -11.15
C ARG A 12 -6.00 -16.40 -11.29
N PRO A 13 -6.70 -15.28 -11.01
CA PRO A 13 -5.95 -14.06 -10.76
C PRO A 13 -4.93 -14.52 -9.73
N ALA A 14 -3.64 -14.46 -10.11
CA ALA A 14 -2.56 -14.65 -9.16
C ALA A 14 -3.05 -13.88 -7.96
N ARG A 15 -3.21 -14.55 -6.80
CA ARG A 15 -3.57 -13.88 -5.55
C ARG A 15 -2.50 -12.81 -5.44
N ARG A 16 -2.79 -11.61 -5.97
CA ARG A 16 -1.80 -10.55 -6.03
C ARG A 16 -1.53 -10.37 -4.54
N PRO A 17 -0.26 -10.52 -4.10
CA PRO A 17 0.05 -10.11 -2.75
C PRO A 17 -0.58 -8.72 -2.56
N PRO A 18 -1.19 -8.45 -1.39
CA PRO A 18 -1.90 -7.20 -1.17
C PRO A 18 -1.00 -6.07 -1.67
N ALA A 19 -1.52 -5.33 -2.66
CA ALA A 19 -0.77 -4.49 -3.59
C ALA A 19 0.54 -3.96 -2.97
N ASP A 20 1.66 -4.52 -3.41
CA ASP A 20 2.98 -4.03 -3.01
C ASP A 20 3.12 -2.62 -3.58
N TYR A 21 3.07 -1.63 -2.70
CA TYR A 21 3.37 -0.25 -3.03
C TYR A 21 4.88 -0.05 -2.98
N GLY A 22 5.43 0.61 -3.99
CA GLY A 22 6.87 0.82 -4.10
C GLY A 22 7.40 1.89 -3.14
N ARG A 23 8.73 1.91 -2.96
CA ARG A 23 9.43 3.04 -2.31
C ARG A 23 9.16 4.38 -3.01
N ALA A 24 8.92 4.35 -4.32
CA ALA A 24 8.56 5.55 -5.08
C ALA A 24 7.25 6.16 -4.57
N THR A 25 6.22 5.33 -4.37
CA THR A 25 4.91 5.72 -3.85
C THR A 25 5.00 6.25 -2.42
N ILE A 26 5.78 5.58 -1.56
CA ILE A 26 6.04 6.06 -0.19
C ILE A 26 6.68 7.45 -0.22
N ARG A 27 7.73 7.61 -1.03
CA ARG A 27 8.44 8.89 -1.16
C ARG A 27 7.52 9.97 -1.70
N HIS A 28 6.72 9.66 -2.72
CA HIS A 28 5.74 10.58 -3.30
C HIS A 28 4.75 11.09 -2.25
N VAL A 29 4.13 10.17 -1.50
CA VAL A 29 3.22 10.51 -0.41
C VAL A 29 3.92 11.37 0.64
N LEU A 30 5.12 11.01 1.07
CA LEU A 30 5.89 11.80 2.04
C LEU A 30 6.27 13.19 1.52
N THR A 31 6.48 13.35 0.20
CA THR A 31 6.73 14.66 -0.41
C THR A 31 5.47 15.47 -0.70
N ALA A 32 4.31 14.83 -0.79
CA ALA A 32 3.04 15.48 -1.09
C ALA A 32 2.51 16.35 0.05
N GLY A 33 3.03 16.17 1.27
CA GLY A 33 2.64 16.99 2.42
C GLY A 33 3.57 16.87 3.63
N ALA A 34 3.57 17.90 4.46
CA ALA A 34 4.31 17.91 5.74
C ALA A 34 3.47 17.28 6.85
N TRP A 35 3.27 15.97 6.75
CA TRP A 35 2.41 15.21 7.66
C TRP A 35 2.85 15.34 9.11
N GLN A 36 1.90 15.65 10.00
CA GLN A 36 2.16 15.74 11.45
C GLN A 36 1.98 14.39 12.18
N GLY A 37 1.41 13.39 11.49
CA GLY A 37 1.11 12.09 12.07
C GLY A 37 0.37 11.18 11.10
N TRP A 38 0.10 9.96 11.55
CA TRP A 38 -0.66 8.97 10.77
C TRP A 38 -2.05 9.46 10.37
N ASP A 39 -2.75 10.17 11.25
CA ASP A 39 -4.13 10.62 11.01
C ASP A 39 -4.22 11.61 9.84
N ASP A 40 -3.33 12.61 9.83
CA ASP A 40 -3.22 13.64 8.79
C ASP A 40 -2.88 13.03 7.43
N MET A 41 -1.90 12.12 7.38
CA MET A 41 -1.57 11.37 6.17
C MET A 41 -2.73 10.48 5.70
N LEU A 42 -3.37 9.74 6.61
CA LEU A 42 -4.48 8.85 6.27
C LEU A 42 -5.69 9.63 5.76
N GLN A 43 -5.95 10.81 6.30
CA GLN A 43 -6.97 11.71 5.78
C GLN A 43 -6.63 12.12 4.33
N TRP A 44 -5.39 12.55 4.06
CA TRP A 44 -4.98 12.90 2.71
C TRP A 44 -5.05 11.70 1.74
N LEU A 45 -4.60 10.51 2.16
CA LEU A 45 -4.70 9.29 1.36
C LEU A 45 -6.16 8.91 1.03
N ARG A 46 -7.11 9.32 1.88
CA ARG A 46 -8.55 9.11 1.65
C ARG A 46 -9.16 10.13 0.70
N THR A 47 -8.77 11.40 0.80
CA THR A 47 -9.40 12.51 0.04
C THR A 47 -8.66 12.83 -1.26
N ASN A 48 -7.34 12.92 -1.20
CA ASN A 48 -6.48 13.36 -2.31
C ASN A 48 -5.82 12.19 -3.03
N GLY A 49 -5.40 11.16 -2.31
CA GLY A 49 -4.76 9.96 -2.88
C GLY A 49 -5.47 9.36 -4.11
N PRO A 50 -6.81 9.21 -4.15
CA PRO A 50 -7.51 8.68 -5.31
C PRO A 50 -7.52 9.60 -6.54
N ASN A 51 -7.26 10.90 -6.33
CA ASN A 51 -7.18 11.91 -7.37
C ASN A 51 -5.73 12.16 -7.82
N ASP A 52 -4.76 11.52 -7.17
CA ASP A 52 -3.34 11.66 -7.48
C ASP A 52 -2.97 10.73 -8.66
N PRO A 53 -2.54 11.27 -9.81
CA PRO A 53 -2.20 10.47 -10.98
C PRO A 53 -0.89 9.69 -10.81
N GLU A 54 -0.04 10.06 -9.84
CA GLU A 54 1.23 9.39 -9.56
C GLU A 54 1.08 8.19 -8.62
N ILE A 55 -0.09 8.05 -7.97
CA ILE A 55 -0.39 6.92 -7.09
C ILE A 55 -1.39 5.98 -7.75
N ASN A 56 -0.98 4.74 -7.97
CA ASN A 56 -1.89 3.71 -8.45
C ASN A 56 -2.94 3.37 -7.35
N PRO A 57 -4.24 3.28 -7.67
CA PRO A 57 -5.29 2.97 -6.68
C PRO A 57 -5.08 1.66 -5.89
N ASP A 58 -4.43 0.66 -6.49
CA ASP A 58 -4.06 -0.58 -5.78
C ASP A 58 -2.99 -0.28 -4.71
N GLU A 59 -1.94 0.46 -5.06
CA GLU A 59 -0.87 0.87 -4.15
C GLU A 59 -1.40 1.77 -3.03
N LEU A 60 -2.30 2.71 -3.37
CA LEU A 60 -2.97 3.57 -2.39
C LEU A 60 -3.71 2.75 -1.34
N ARG A 61 -4.46 1.73 -1.76
CA ARG A 61 -5.19 0.84 -0.84
C ARG A 61 -4.24 0.05 0.05
N GLY A 62 -3.16 -0.51 -0.50
CA GLY A 62 -2.15 -1.23 0.27
C GLY A 62 -1.48 -0.34 1.30
N LEU A 63 -1.02 0.84 0.86
CA LEU A 63 -0.34 1.82 1.70
C LEU A 63 -1.24 2.30 2.83
N ARG A 64 -2.49 2.64 2.50
CA ARG A 64 -3.47 3.07 3.50
C ARG A 64 -3.75 1.96 4.51
N GLN A 65 -3.94 0.71 4.08
CA GLN A 65 -4.17 -0.40 5.01
C GLN A 65 -2.99 -0.62 5.97
N ASP A 66 -1.77 -0.57 5.46
CA ASP A 66 -0.57 -0.74 6.29
C ASP A 66 -0.36 0.47 7.21
N ALA A 67 -0.66 1.69 6.77
CA ALA A 67 -0.63 2.90 7.60
C ALA A 67 -1.70 2.89 8.70
N GLU A 68 -2.93 2.46 8.40
CA GLU A 68 -4.01 2.27 9.39
C GLU A 68 -3.60 1.22 10.43
N ARG A 69 -2.86 0.18 10.01
CA ARG A 69 -2.29 -0.82 10.94
C ARG A 69 -1.19 -0.22 11.79
N ALA A 70 -0.23 0.49 11.20
CA ALA A 70 0.87 1.15 11.91
C ALA A 70 0.35 2.07 13.01
N GLN A 71 -0.69 2.86 12.70
CA GLN A 71 -1.41 3.68 13.68
C GLN A 71 -2.05 2.84 14.80
N ARG A 72 -2.76 1.75 14.45
CA ARG A 72 -3.42 0.88 15.44
C ARG A 72 -2.46 0.15 16.36
N VAL A 73 -1.30 -0.26 15.87
CA VAL A 73 -0.28 -0.93 16.69
C VAL A 73 0.58 0.07 17.48
N GLY A 74 0.37 1.38 17.29
CA GLY A 74 1.09 2.43 17.98
C GLY A 74 2.53 2.62 17.50
N GLU A 75 2.84 2.32 16.24
CA GLU A 75 4.16 2.70 15.68
C GLU A 75 4.26 4.23 15.59
N GLU A 76 5.44 4.75 15.90
CA GLU A 76 5.72 6.18 15.78
C GLU A 76 5.65 6.61 14.31
N PHE A 77 4.95 7.71 14.07
CA PHE A 77 4.93 8.32 12.74
C PHE A 77 6.29 8.93 12.44
N THR A 78 6.82 8.65 11.24
CA THR A 78 8.07 9.23 10.77
C THR A 78 7.91 9.73 9.35
N SER A 79 8.45 10.92 9.08
CA SER A 79 8.48 11.52 7.75
C SER A 79 9.69 11.06 6.92
N ASP A 80 10.57 10.23 7.51
CA ASP A 80 11.69 9.62 6.80
C ASP A 80 11.19 8.43 5.96
N PRO A 81 11.53 8.34 4.66
CA PRO A 81 11.03 7.27 3.79
C PRO A 81 11.49 5.87 4.21
N ASP A 82 12.70 5.72 4.74
CA ASP A 82 13.21 4.42 5.19
C ASP A 82 12.59 4.03 6.54
N GLY A 83 12.50 4.97 7.48
CA GLY A 83 11.82 4.78 8.76
C GLY A 83 10.34 4.46 8.57
N PHE A 84 9.67 5.12 7.63
CA PHE A 84 8.27 4.93 7.34
C PHE A 84 8.01 3.57 6.73
N ALA A 85 8.81 3.18 5.72
CA ALA A 85 8.76 1.83 5.16
C ALA A 85 9.01 0.75 6.23
N ALA A 86 9.94 0.99 7.15
CA ALA A 86 10.22 0.08 8.27
C ALA A 86 9.03 -0.02 9.24
N ALA A 87 8.37 1.09 9.58
CA ALA A 87 7.18 1.11 10.44
C ALA A 87 6.03 0.32 9.82
N LEU A 88 5.76 0.52 8.52
CA LEU A 88 4.76 -0.23 7.77
C LEU A 88 5.07 -1.73 7.73
N GLN A 89 6.34 -2.09 7.48
CA GLN A 89 6.76 -3.48 7.44
C GLN A 89 6.64 -4.16 8.82
N ARG A 90 6.92 -3.44 9.91
CA ARG A 90 6.71 -3.92 11.29
C ARG A 90 5.23 -4.13 11.57
N ALA A 91 4.38 -3.19 11.21
CA ALA A 91 2.93 -3.30 11.37
C ALA A 91 2.36 -4.50 10.60
N ARG A 92 2.87 -4.78 9.40
CA ARG A 92 2.46 -5.93 8.57
C ARG A 92 2.86 -7.29 9.14
N ARG A 93 3.96 -7.37 9.90
CA ARG A 93 4.44 -8.61 10.56
C ARG A 93 3.72 -8.93 11.87
N ARG A 94 3.03 -7.96 12.46
CA ARG A 94 2.34 -8.10 13.75
C ARG A 94 0.88 -8.57 13.63
N THR A 95 0.42 -8.89 12.42
CA THR A 95 -0.92 -9.48 12.17
C THR A 95 -0.82 -10.93 11.75
#